data_AF-A0A920I3L8-F1
#
_entry.id   AF-A0A920I3L8-F1
#
_cell.length_a   1.000
_cell.length_b   1.000
_cell.length_c   1.000
_cell.angle_alpha   90.00
_cell.angle_beta   90.00
_cell.angle_gamma   90.00
#
_symmetry.space_group_name_H-M   'P 1'
#
loop_
_entity.id
_entity.type
_entity.pdbx_description
1 polymer ?
#
loop_
_entity_poly.entity_id
_entity_poly.type
_entity_poly.pdbx_seq_one_letter_code
_entity_poly.pdbx_strand_id
1 'polypeptide(L)' 'MLRSRLGEADFTRTEGEVKTWQYRFDTCVVDYFLVVDSDAARVVSWAWRAPVIGAQIDETACRRALAGRDSAS' A
#
# COMPACT_ATOMS: atom_id res chain seq x y z
N MET A 1 -2.68 -8.43 -9.65
CA MET A 1 -1.20 -8.42 -9.56
C MET A 1 -0.67 -7.91 -8.23
N LEU A 2 -1.24 -6.86 -7.60
CA LEU A 2 -0.74 -6.38 -6.30
C LEU A 2 -1.02 -7.39 -5.16
N ARG A 3 -2.24 -7.95 -5.11
CA ARG A 3 -2.66 -8.93 -4.09
C ARG A 3 -1.87 -10.24 -4.16
N SER A 4 -1.51 -10.67 -5.37
CA SER A 4 -0.67 -11.86 -5.59
C SER A 4 0.79 -11.65 -5.23
N ARG A 5 1.20 -10.40 -4.95
CA ARG A 5 2.56 -10.00 -4.64
C ARG A 5 2.73 -9.60 -3.19
N LEU A 6 1.77 -8.88 -2.62
CA LEU A 6 1.84 -8.35 -1.26
C LEU A 6 0.88 -9.04 -0.28
N GLY A 7 0.11 -10.01 -0.78
CA GLY A 7 -1.01 -10.58 -0.05
C GLY A 7 -2.18 -9.61 0.11
N GLU A 8 -3.07 -9.95 1.05
CA GLU A 8 -4.17 -9.07 1.46
C GLU A 8 -3.63 -7.79 2.10
N ALA A 9 -4.34 -6.69 1.89
CA ALA A 9 -4.03 -5.41 2.52
C ALA A 9 -4.46 -5.41 3.99
N ASP A 10 -3.70 -4.72 4.85
CA ASP A 10 -4.02 -4.64 6.28
C ASP A 10 -5.26 -3.77 6.52
N PHE A 11 -5.51 -2.81 5.62
CA PHE A 11 -6.73 -2.03 5.61
C PHE A 11 -7.17 -1.69 4.19
N THR A 12 -8.48 -1.66 3.98
CA THR A 12 -9.10 -1.32 2.70
C THR A 12 -10.16 -0.25 2.92
N ARG A 13 -10.15 0.79 2.08
CA ARG A 13 -11.16 1.85 2.07
C ARG A 13 -11.66 2.10 0.65
N THR A 14 -12.90 2.51 0.50
CA THR A 14 -13.46 2.95 -0.79
C THR A 14 -14.02 4.36 -0.63
N GLU A 15 -13.59 5.27 -1.49
CA GLU A 15 -14.02 6.67 -1.54
C GLU A 15 -14.40 7.01 -2.99
N GLY A 16 -15.71 7.03 -3.27
CA GLY A 16 -16.21 7.13 -4.64
C GLY A 16 -15.75 5.92 -5.47
N GLU A 17 -15.13 6.20 -6.62
CA GLU A 17 -14.61 5.17 -7.55
C GLU A 17 -13.21 4.68 -7.18
N VAL A 18 -12.57 5.30 -6.18
CA VAL A 18 -11.20 4.96 -5.76
C VAL A 18 -11.24 4.06 -4.55
N LYS A 19 -10.55 2.93 -4.65
CA LYS A 19 -10.26 2.02 -3.55
C LYS A 19 -8.83 2.26 -3.06
N THR A 20 -8.62 2.36 -1.76
CA THR A 20 -7.29 2.41 -1.16
C THR A 20 -6.99 1.08 -0.50
N TRP A 21 -5.86 0.47 -0.88
CA TRP A 21 -5.26 -0.65 -0.16
C TRP A 21 -4.07 -0.16 0.64
N GLN A 22 -4.11 -0.39 1.94
CA GLN A 22 -3.11 0.08 2.87
C GLN A 22 -2.32 -1.09 3.45
N TYR A 23 -1.00 -0.98 3.35
CA TYR A 23 -0.05 -1.92 3.94
C TYR A 23 0.73 -1.21 5.03
N ARG A 24 0.69 -1.74 6.25
CA ARG A 24 1.34 -1.18 7.44
C ARG A 24 2.58 -1.97 7.78
N PHE A 25 3.65 -1.24 8.07
CA PHE A 25 4.92 -1.74 8.53
C PHE A 25 5.34 -0.94 9.76
N ASP A 26 6.29 -1.47 10.54
CA ASP A 26 6.79 -0.77 11.73
C ASP A 26 7.42 0.59 11.38
N THR A 27 7.96 0.71 10.17
CA THR A 27 8.68 1.90 9.70
C THR A 27 7.82 2.88 8.92
N CYS A 28 6.67 2.44 8.39
CA CYS A 28 5.85 3.24 7.48
C CYS A 28 4.50 2.59 7.13
N VAL A 29 3.69 3.37 6.42
CA VAL A 29 2.45 2.92 5.79
C VAL A 29 2.55 3.17 4.29
N VAL A 30 2.06 2.24 3.49
CA VAL A 30 2.00 2.31 2.03
C VAL A 30 0.54 2.29 1.61
N ASP A 31 0.09 3.36 0.98
CA ASP A 31 -1.25 3.41 0.40
C ASP A 31 -1.14 3.24 -1.12
N TYR A 32 -1.86 2.27 -1.66
CA TYR A 32 -2.11 2.14 -3.10
C TYR A 32 -3.52 2.63 -3.39
N PHE A 33 -3.65 3.57 -4.30
CA PHE A 33 -4.93 4.06 -4.79
C PHE A 33 -5.26 3.33 -6.09
N LEU A 34 -6.39 2.65 -6.10
CA LEU A 34 -6.83 1.77 -7.18
C LEU A 34 -8.16 2.27 -7.73
N VAL A 35 -8.30 2.23 -9.05
CA VAL A 35 -9.62 2.25 -9.70
C VAL A 35 -9.93 0.82 -10.10
N VAL A 36 -11.14 0.37 -9.79
CA VAL A 36 -11.63 -0.95 -10.17
C VAL A 36 -12.48 -0.79 -11.42
N ASP A 37 -12.03 -1.34 -12.53
CA ASP A 37 -12.81 -1.42 -13.77
C ASP A 37 -13.12 -2.89 -14.04
N SER A 38 -14.42 -3.20 -14.19
CA SER A 38 -14.96 -4.52 -14.50
C SER A 38 -14.41 -5.66 -13.62
N ASP A 39 -13.24 -6.21 -13.95
CA ASP A 39 -12.58 -7.31 -13.21
C ASP A 39 -11.12 -7.02 -12.84
N ALA A 40 -10.61 -5.82 -13.14
CA ALA A 40 -9.22 -5.44 -12.92
C ALA A 40 -9.10 -4.24 -11.99
N ALA A 41 -8.30 -4.41 -10.92
CA ALA A 41 -7.84 -3.29 -10.12
C ALA A 41 -6.59 -2.68 -10.75
N ARG A 42 -6.66 -1.41 -11.15
CA ARG A 42 -5.53 -0.64 -11.68
C ARG A 42 -5.04 0.34 -10.63
N VAL A 43 -3.75 0.27 -10.29
CA VAL A 43 -3.11 1.29 -9.45
C VAL A 43 -3.02 2.59 -10.24
N VAL A 44 -3.60 3.66 -9.72
CA VAL A 44 -3.57 5.01 -10.32
C VAL A 44 -2.57 5.94 -9.62
N SER A 45 -2.31 5.69 -8.35
CA SER A 45 -1.32 6.42 -7.55
C SER A 45 -0.93 5.56 -6.35
N TRP A 46 0.16 5.93 -5.69
CA TRP A 46 0.60 5.34 -4.45
C TRP A 46 1.39 6.36 -3.63
N ALA A 47 1.40 6.19 -2.31
CA ALA A 47 2.11 7.09 -1.41
C ALA A 47 2.69 6.35 -0.20
N TRP A 48 3.86 6.80 0.24
CA TRP A 48 4.39 6.42 1.54
C TRP A 48 3.95 7.43 2.61
N ARG A 49 3.70 6.96 3.83
CA ARG A 49 3.45 7.80 5.00
C ARG A 49 4.23 7.30 6.19
N ALA A 50 4.68 8.24 7.04
CA ALA A 50 5.16 7.88 8.35
C ALA A 50 4.03 7.23 9.16
N PRO A 51 4.34 6.26 10.04
CA PRO A 51 3.33 5.56 10.84
C PRO A 51 2.70 6.49 11.89
N VAL A 52 3.41 7.58 12.25
CA VAL A 52 2.99 8.61 13.19
C VAL A 52 2.84 9.94 12.44
N ILE A 53 1.73 10.64 12.67
CA ILE A 53 1.47 11.96 12.06
C ILE A 53 2.56 12.96 12.47
N GLY A 54 3.11 13.67 11.50
CA GLY A 54 4.15 14.67 11.70
C GLY A 54 5.58 14.11 11.80
N ALA A 55 5.74 12.78 11.84
CA ALA A 55 7.06 12.17 11.77
C ALA A 55 7.62 12.21 10.33
N GLN A 56 8.95 12.25 10.24
CA GLN A 56 9.64 12.04 8.97
C GLN A 56 9.56 10.56 8.59
N ILE A 57 9.53 10.30 7.29
CA ILE A 57 9.58 8.94 6.77
C ILE A 57 11.01 8.56 6.40
N ASP A 58 11.44 7.36 6.82
CA ASP A 58 12.59 6.69 6.23
C ASP A 58 12.14 5.86 5.02
N GLU A 59 12.18 6.48 3.84
CA GLU A 59 11.77 5.83 2.58
C GLU A 59 12.62 4.60 2.24
N THR A 60 13.86 4.53 2.73
CA THR A 60 14.76 3.40 2.45
C THR A 60 14.34 2.20 3.28
N ALA A 61 14.13 2.40 4.58
CA ALA A 61 13.60 1.35 5.45
C ALA A 61 12.22 0.88 4.98
N CYS A 62 11.38 1.81 4.53
CA CYS A 62 10.05 1.50 4.03
C CYS A 62 10.07 0.67 2.74
N ARG A 63 10.93 1.01 1.78
CA ARG A 63 11.14 0.19 0.56
C ARG A 63 11.60 -1.22 0.88
N ARG A 64 12.50 -1.38 1.86
CA ARG A 64 12.96 -2.72 2.28
C ARG A 64 11.84 -3.53 2.91
N ALA A 65 11.01 -2.91 3.76
CA ALA A 65 9.88 -3.58 4.38
C ALA A 65 8.85 -4.06 3.33
N LEU A 66 8.52 -3.19 2.37
CA LEU A 66 7.63 -3.55 1.27
C LEU A 66 8.19 -4.69 0.41
N ALA A 67 9.48 -4.64 0.05
CA ALA A 67 10.14 -5.69 -0.71
C ALA A 67 10.17 -7.03 0.07
N GLY A 68 10.35 -6.98 1.39
CA GLY A 68 10.29 -8.17 2.24
C GLY A 68 8.92 -8.86 2.21
N ARG A 69 7.83 -8.07 2.22
CA ARG A 69 6.47 -8.61 2.06
C ARG A 69 6.24 -9.18 0.66
N ASP A 70 6.75 -8.51 -0.36
CA ASP A 70 6.69 -8.98 -1.75
C ASP A 70 7.35 -10.35 -1.94
N SER A 71 8.49 -10.57 -1.29
CA SER A 71 9.19 -11.87 -1.35
C SER A 71 8.55 -13.00 -0.55
N ALA A 72 7.62 -12.67 0.35
CA ALA A 72 7.01 -13.63 1.27
C ALA A 72 5.62 -14.13 0.81
N SER A 73 5.08 -13.57 -0.28
CA SER A 73 3.72 -13.83 -0.78
C SER A 73 3.68 -14.81 -1.94
#